data_AF-A0A7C4NV34-F1
#
_entry.id   AF-A0A7C4NV34-F1
#
_cell.length_a   1.000
_cell.length_b   1.000
_cell.length_c   1.000
_cell.angle_alpha   90.00
_cell.angle_beta   90.00
_cell.angle_gamma   90.00
#
_symmetry.space_group_name_H-M   'P 1'
#
loop_
_entity.id
_entity.type
_entity.pdbx_description
1 polymer ?
#
loop_
_entity_poly.entity_id
_entity_poly.type
_entity_poly.pdbx_seq_one_letter_code
_entity_poly.pdbx_strand_id
1 'polypeptide(L)'
;QDVEILKQDVAYLKGEFGRFKGKEFERTIRERYYAYFGRLLRKSKLIPFEEIIPFLETAEEEKIITEDQKVSALQLDLLIKGEIKKVKKEVYLAVEVSYSLQEDDIERAIERAGILAYVLKGEVIPTIVAVEIKEEIQKSAENKGIFVIKADF
;
A
#
# COMPACT_ATOMS: atom_id res chain seq x y z
N GLN A 1 -19.49 -6.89 38.34
CA GLN A 1 -19.86 -5.68 37.60
C GLN A 1 -18.60 -4.91 37.21
N ASP A 2 -17.88 -4.31 38.15
CA ASP A 2 -16.71 -3.44 37.85
C ASP A 2 -15.60 -4.14 37.03
N VAL A 3 -15.26 -5.39 37.35
CA VAL A 3 -14.26 -6.19 36.59
C VAL A 3 -14.70 -6.48 35.15
N GLU A 4 -15.99 -6.47 34.88
CA GLU A 4 -16.56 -6.76 33.55
C GLU A 4 -16.56 -5.50 32.67
N ILE A 5 -16.94 -4.36 33.26
CA ILE A 5 -16.80 -3.03 32.65
C ILE A 5 -15.32 -2.77 32.32
N LEU A 6 -14.42 -3.00 33.27
CA LEU A 6 -12.97 -2.83 33.06
C LEU A 6 -12.42 -3.71 31.92
N LYS A 7 -12.96 -4.93 31.73
CA LYS A 7 -12.58 -5.79 30.59
C LYS A 7 -13.05 -5.22 29.25
N GLN A 8 -14.24 -4.63 29.20
CA GLN A 8 -14.79 -3.98 28.01
C GLN A 8 -13.95 -2.74 27.65
N ASP A 9 -13.67 -1.88 28.62
CA ASP A 9 -12.82 -0.69 28.43
C ASP A 9 -11.41 -1.06 27.94
N VAL A 10 -10.78 -2.06 28.54
CA VAL A 10 -9.45 -2.54 28.10
C VAL A 10 -9.50 -3.14 26.70
N ALA A 11 -10.57 -3.84 26.31
CA ALA A 11 -10.72 -4.37 24.95
C ALA A 11 -10.91 -3.23 23.93
N TYR A 12 -11.72 -2.22 24.25
CA TYR A 12 -11.91 -1.03 23.43
C TYR A 12 -10.61 -0.25 23.24
N LEU A 13 -9.89 0.05 24.34
CA LEU A 13 -8.60 0.75 24.30
C LEU A 13 -7.53 0.00 23.50
N LYS A 14 -7.48 -1.33 23.59
CA LYS A 14 -6.60 -2.14 22.72
C LYS A 14 -6.95 -1.98 21.24
N GLY A 15 -8.23 -1.92 20.89
CA GLY A 15 -8.71 -1.66 19.53
C GLY A 15 -8.31 -0.27 19.03
N GLU A 16 -8.50 0.78 19.82
CA GLU A 16 -8.08 2.14 19.46
C GLU A 16 -6.55 2.26 19.33
N PHE A 17 -5.79 1.63 20.22
CA PHE A 17 -4.33 1.64 20.14
C PHE A 17 -3.81 0.88 18.89
N GLY A 18 -4.48 -0.21 18.49
CA GLY A 18 -4.21 -0.89 17.22
C GLY A 18 -4.48 0.01 16.01
N ARG A 19 -5.62 0.72 15.99
CA ARG A 19 -5.96 1.72 14.96
C ARG A 19 -4.94 2.86 14.88
N PHE A 20 -4.48 3.34 16.04
CA PHE A 20 -3.45 4.38 16.12
C PHE A 20 -2.10 3.90 15.58
N LYS A 21 -1.63 2.71 15.98
CA LYS A 21 -0.40 2.09 15.46
C LYS A 21 -0.41 1.98 13.93
N GLY A 22 -1.52 1.55 13.34
CA GLY A 22 -1.67 1.48 11.89
C GLY A 22 -1.46 2.83 11.19
N LYS A 23 -2.17 3.87 11.67
CA LYS A 23 -2.06 5.23 11.10
C LYS A 23 -0.67 5.84 11.26
N GLU A 24 -0.03 5.69 12.42
CA GLU A 24 1.34 6.19 12.62
C GLU A 24 2.37 5.41 11.78
N PHE A 25 2.14 4.12 11.52
CA PHE A 25 2.97 3.33 10.62
C PHE A 25 2.84 3.79 9.17
N GLU A 26 1.61 3.88 8.62
CA GLU A 26 1.30 4.44 7.30
C GLU A 26 1.96 5.82 7.11
N ARG A 27 1.74 6.72 8.07
CA ARG A 27 2.35 8.05 8.11
C ARG A 27 3.88 7.99 8.09
N THR A 28 4.50 7.11 8.88
CA THR A 28 5.96 6.94 8.94
C THR A 28 6.53 6.44 7.61
N ILE A 29 5.85 5.49 6.94
CA ILE A 29 6.25 5.03 5.60
C ILE A 29 6.14 6.19 4.60
N ARG A 30 5.09 7.02 4.65
CA ARG A 30 4.91 8.19 3.78
C ARG A 30 5.96 9.27 4.02
N GLU A 31 6.18 9.70 5.26
CA GLU A 31 7.16 10.74 5.61
C GLU A 31 8.62 10.30 5.35
N ARG A 32 8.93 9.00 5.46
CA ARG A 32 10.29 8.45 5.31
C ARG A 32 10.46 7.52 4.11
N TYR A 33 9.63 7.64 3.07
CA TYR A 33 9.62 6.73 1.92
C TYR A 33 11.02 6.51 1.31
N TYR A 34 11.85 7.55 1.25
CA TYR A 34 13.24 7.47 0.78
C TYR A 34 14.11 6.44 1.53
N ALA A 35 13.87 6.19 2.82
CA ALA A 35 14.61 5.21 3.62
C ALA A 35 14.18 3.75 3.35
N TYR A 36 12.92 3.54 2.99
CA TYR A 36 12.37 2.23 2.64
C TYR A 36 12.69 1.90 1.17
N PHE A 37 12.29 2.75 0.23
CA PHE A 37 12.36 2.49 -1.21
C PHE A 37 13.67 2.94 -1.86
N GLY A 38 14.39 3.92 -1.29
CA GLY A 38 15.67 4.41 -1.82
C GLY A 38 16.81 3.38 -1.77
N ARG A 39 16.63 2.24 -1.08
CA ARG A 39 17.54 1.09 -1.20
C ARG A 39 17.37 0.34 -2.54
N LEU A 40 16.19 0.37 -3.14
CA LEU A 40 15.79 -0.35 -4.36
C LEU A 40 15.82 0.56 -5.60
N LEU A 41 15.25 1.76 -5.47
CA LEU A 41 15.08 2.74 -6.55
C LEU A 41 16.16 3.82 -6.52
N ARG A 42 16.43 4.43 -7.67
CA ARG A 42 17.06 5.75 -7.83
C ARG A 42 15.97 6.76 -8.16
N LYS A 43 16.22 8.04 -7.87
CA LYS A 43 15.30 9.16 -8.17
C LYS A 43 13.87 8.91 -7.65
N SER A 44 13.74 8.24 -6.51
CA SER A 44 12.43 7.93 -5.92
C SER A 44 11.68 9.22 -5.59
N LYS A 45 10.49 9.41 -6.16
CA LYS A 45 9.56 10.51 -5.89
C LYS A 45 8.24 9.93 -5.41
N LEU A 46 7.74 10.39 -4.26
CA LEU A 46 6.34 10.18 -3.87
C LEU A 46 5.44 10.99 -4.82
N ILE A 47 4.46 10.34 -5.43
CA ILE A 47 3.52 10.98 -6.36
C ILE A 47 2.25 11.38 -5.56
N PRO A 48 1.89 12.67 -5.52
CA PRO A 48 0.62 13.12 -4.97
C PRO A 48 -0.56 12.55 -5.78
N PHE A 49 -1.65 12.18 -5.12
CA PHE A 49 -2.83 11.63 -5.82
C PHE A 49 -3.54 12.67 -6.69
N GLU A 50 -3.34 13.95 -6.41
CA GLU A 50 -3.75 15.08 -7.23
C GLU A 50 -3.08 15.06 -8.63
N GLU A 51 -1.89 14.47 -8.76
CA GLU A 51 -1.26 14.20 -10.08
C GLU A 51 -1.92 13.01 -10.80
N ILE A 52 -2.73 12.18 -10.12
CA ILE A 52 -3.28 10.90 -10.64
C ILE A 52 -4.79 10.95 -10.90
N ILE A 53 -5.55 11.69 -10.08
CA ILE A 53 -7.01 11.83 -10.18
C ILE A 53 -7.50 12.11 -11.61
N PRO A 54 -6.94 13.07 -12.38
CA PRO A 54 -7.42 13.35 -13.74
C PRO A 54 -7.28 12.16 -14.70
N PHE A 55 -6.27 11.30 -14.50
CA PHE A 55 -6.09 10.10 -15.32
C PHE A 55 -7.11 9.01 -14.95
N LEU A 56 -7.46 8.89 -13.66
CA LEU A 56 -8.50 7.97 -13.18
C LEU A 56 -9.91 8.41 -13.63
N GLU A 57 -10.21 9.71 -13.55
CA GLU A 57 -11.46 10.30 -14.07
C GLU A 57 -11.58 10.05 -15.59
N THR A 58 -10.53 10.35 -16.36
CA THR A 58 -10.50 10.06 -17.81
C THR A 58 -10.74 8.56 -18.10
N ALA A 59 -10.10 7.67 -17.35
CA ALA A 59 -10.24 6.23 -17.55
C ALA A 59 -11.64 5.70 -17.19
N GLU A 60 -12.34 6.32 -16.23
CA GLU A 60 -13.73 6.03 -15.91
C GLU A 60 -14.69 6.56 -16.98
N GLU A 61 -14.50 7.79 -17.45
CA GLU A 61 -15.28 8.39 -18.54
C GLU A 61 -15.16 7.56 -19.85
N GLU A 62 -13.95 7.10 -20.17
CA GLU A 62 -13.66 6.18 -21.28
C GLU A 62 -14.11 4.74 -21.02
N LYS A 63 -14.63 4.42 -19.82
CA LYS A 63 -15.06 3.08 -19.37
C LYS A 63 -13.97 2.00 -19.42
N ILE A 64 -12.71 2.42 -19.28
CA ILE A 64 -11.55 1.55 -19.10
C ILE A 64 -11.58 0.95 -17.69
N ILE A 65 -12.07 1.71 -16.70
CA ILE A 65 -12.29 1.27 -15.32
C ILE A 65 -13.73 1.59 -14.86
N THR A 66 -14.19 0.94 -13.80
CA THR A 66 -15.46 1.27 -13.13
C THR A 66 -15.28 2.35 -12.06
N GLU A 67 -16.39 2.92 -11.59
CA GLU A 67 -16.40 3.83 -10.44
C GLU A 67 -15.83 3.16 -9.16
N ASP A 68 -16.21 1.91 -8.89
CA ASP A 68 -15.65 1.14 -7.78
C ASP A 68 -14.13 0.96 -7.89
N GLN A 69 -13.62 0.70 -9.10
CA GLN A 69 -12.17 0.60 -9.35
C GLN A 69 -11.47 1.96 -9.17
N LYS A 70 -12.07 3.07 -9.63
CA LYS A 70 -11.58 4.42 -9.36
C LYS A 70 -11.49 4.66 -7.84
N VAL A 71 -12.56 4.39 -7.10
CA VAL A 71 -12.61 4.55 -5.64
C VAL A 71 -11.57 3.66 -4.93
N SER A 72 -11.42 2.40 -5.37
CA SER A 72 -10.41 1.48 -4.84
C SER A 72 -8.98 1.99 -5.07
N ALA A 73 -8.66 2.45 -6.28
CA ALA A 73 -7.34 3.00 -6.60
C ALA A 73 -7.02 4.30 -5.81
N LEU A 74 -8.02 5.13 -5.52
CA LEU A 74 -7.88 6.34 -4.70
C LEU A 74 -7.64 6.06 -3.21
N GLN A 75 -7.86 4.83 -2.74
CA GLN A 75 -7.60 4.40 -1.36
C GLN A 75 -6.19 3.80 -1.16
N LEU A 76 -5.34 3.77 -2.19
CA LEU A 76 -3.96 3.30 -2.09
C LEU A 76 -3.11 4.25 -1.23
N ASP A 77 -2.32 3.71 -0.28
CA ASP A 77 -1.64 4.55 0.72
C ASP A 77 -0.52 5.43 0.13
N LEU A 78 0.30 4.89 -0.77
CA LEU A 78 1.34 5.64 -1.48
C LEU A 78 1.49 5.16 -2.94
N LEU A 79 1.75 6.10 -3.85
CA LEU A 79 2.29 5.81 -5.18
C LEU A 79 3.71 6.39 -5.31
N ILE A 80 4.70 5.56 -5.65
CA ILE A 80 6.11 5.98 -5.70
C ILE A 80 6.69 5.70 -7.08
N LYS A 81 7.20 6.74 -7.75
CA LYS A 81 7.91 6.63 -9.02
C LYS A 81 9.42 6.55 -8.81
N GLY A 82 10.15 5.75 -9.60
CA GLY A 82 11.61 5.77 -9.62
C GLY A 82 12.24 4.80 -10.62
N GLU A 83 13.58 4.75 -10.67
CA GLU A 83 14.33 3.82 -11.53
C GLU A 83 14.86 2.61 -10.73
N ILE A 84 14.58 1.37 -11.13
CA ILE A 84 15.17 0.18 -10.49
C ILE A 84 16.69 0.22 -10.65
N LYS A 85 17.45 0.26 -9.54
CA LYS A 85 18.92 0.46 -9.54
C LYS A 85 19.69 -0.46 -10.49
N LYS A 86 19.34 -1.75 -10.54
CA LYS A 86 20.07 -2.77 -11.31
C LYS A 86 19.89 -2.63 -12.82
N VAL A 87 18.67 -2.34 -13.28
CA VAL A 87 18.29 -2.37 -14.70
C VAL A 87 17.98 -0.98 -15.29
N LYS A 88 17.97 0.07 -14.46
CA LYS A 88 17.65 1.46 -14.83
C LYS A 88 16.27 1.66 -15.50
N LYS A 89 15.35 0.70 -15.29
CA LYS A 89 13.97 0.77 -15.78
C LYS A 89 13.15 1.66 -14.86
N GLU A 90 12.43 2.62 -15.44
CA GLU A 90 11.47 3.45 -14.71
C GLU A 90 10.22 2.64 -14.38
N VAL A 91 9.79 2.70 -13.10
CA VAL A 91 8.64 1.98 -12.56
C VAL A 91 7.88 2.85 -11.56
N TYR A 92 6.63 2.46 -11.32
CA TYR A 92 5.84 2.88 -10.18
C TYR A 92 5.74 1.71 -9.19
N LEU A 93 5.76 2.01 -7.90
CA LEU A 93 5.35 1.10 -6.83
C LEU A 93 3.99 1.58 -6.33
N ALA A 94 2.96 0.75 -6.46
CA ALA A 94 1.69 0.96 -5.78
C ALA A 94 1.82 0.29 -4.41
N VAL A 95 1.83 1.09 -3.34
CA VAL A 95 2.18 0.64 -1.99
C VAL A 95 0.94 0.63 -1.08
N GLU A 96 0.61 -0.54 -0.56
CA GLU A 96 -0.21 -0.70 0.65
C GLU A 96 0.71 -0.77 1.89
N VAL A 97 0.23 -0.27 3.04
CA VAL A 97 0.94 -0.31 4.32
C VAL A 97 0.08 -1.02 5.37
N SER A 98 0.52 -2.18 5.83
CA SER A 98 -0.23 -3.02 6.78
C SER A 98 0.63 -3.38 8.00
N TYR A 99 0.18 -3.05 9.21
CA TYR A 99 0.96 -3.39 10.41
C TYR A 99 1.13 -4.91 10.56
N SER A 100 0.07 -5.67 10.26
CA SER A 100 0.05 -7.13 10.30
C SER A 100 -0.56 -7.67 9.01
N LEU A 101 0.28 -8.19 8.12
CA LEU A 101 -0.07 -8.56 6.76
C LEU A 101 -1.11 -9.69 6.69
N GLN A 102 -2.23 -9.43 6.01
CA GLN A 102 -3.29 -10.40 5.71
C GLN A 102 -3.43 -10.66 4.21
N GLU A 103 -4.24 -11.67 3.85
CA GLU A 103 -4.54 -11.99 2.44
C GLU A 103 -5.34 -10.86 1.75
N ASP A 104 -6.25 -10.18 2.45
CA ASP A 104 -6.99 -9.03 1.92
C ASP A 104 -6.07 -7.87 1.50
N ASP A 105 -4.89 -7.72 2.14
CA ASP A 105 -3.89 -6.70 1.76
C ASP A 105 -3.19 -7.07 0.43
N ILE A 106 -2.95 -8.37 0.23
CA ILE A 106 -2.40 -8.95 -1.01
C ILE A 106 -3.37 -8.71 -2.16
N GLU A 107 -4.67 -8.93 -1.94
CA GLU A 107 -5.70 -8.72 -2.97
C GLU A 107 -5.86 -7.25 -3.35
N ARG A 108 -5.96 -6.33 -2.37
CA ARG A 108 -6.01 -4.89 -2.64
C ARG A 108 -4.77 -4.38 -3.37
N ALA A 109 -3.57 -4.82 -2.97
CA ALA A 109 -2.33 -4.41 -3.63
C ALA A 109 -2.30 -4.81 -5.11
N ILE A 110 -2.75 -6.02 -5.46
CA ILE A 110 -2.83 -6.50 -6.85
C ILE A 110 -3.87 -5.70 -7.64
N GLU A 111 -5.07 -5.54 -7.09
CA GLU A 111 -6.18 -4.84 -7.75
C GLU A 111 -5.78 -3.40 -8.09
N ARG A 112 -5.31 -2.65 -7.09
CA ARG A 112 -4.95 -1.22 -7.21
C ARG A 112 -3.75 -1.02 -8.11
N ALA A 113 -2.73 -1.88 -8.05
CA ALA A 113 -1.60 -1.84 -8.97
C ALA A 113 -2.04 -2.12 -10.42
N GLY A 114 -2.95 -3.08 -10.63
CA GLY A 114 -3.50 -3.39 -11.94
C GLY A 114 -4.26 -2.21 -12.56
N ILE A 115 -5.16 -1.59 -11.79
CA ILE A 115 -5.90 -0.38 -12.21
C ILE A 115 -4.93 0.74 -12.61
N LEU A 116 -3.94 1.03 -11.76
CA LEU A 116 -2.96 2.08 -12.02
C LEU A 116 -2.05 1.76 -13.21
N ALA A 117 -1.76 0.49 -13.51
CA ALA A 117 -0.98 0.10 -14.68
C ALA A 117 -1.68 0.47 -15.99
N TYR A 118 -3.00 0.23 -16.09
CA TYR A 118 -3.81 0.65 -17.24
C TYR A 118 -3.87 2.17 -17.37
N VAL A 119 -4.14 2.86 -16.26
CA VAL A 119 -4.34 4.31 -16.20
C VAL A 119 -3.05 5.08 -16.54
N LEU A 120 -1.91 4.68 -15.95
CA LEU A 120 -0.61 5.33 -16.15
C LEU A 120 0.13 4.84 -17.39
N LYS A 121 -0.35 3.79 -18.06
CA LYS A 121 0.26 3.16 -19.25
C LYS A 121 1.75 2.83 -19.02
N GLY A 122 2.07 2.35 -17.82
CA GLY A 122 3.43 2.11 -17.34
C GLY A 122 3.53 0.89 -16.42
N GLU A 123 4.76 0.50 -16.06
CA GLU A 123 4.99 -0.62 -15.16
C GLU A 123 4.71 -0.20 -13.70
N VAL A 124 3.62 -0.73 -13.14
CA VAL A 124 3.24 -0.56 -11.73
C VAL A 124 3.43 -1.89 -11.02
N ILE A 125 4.25 -1.91 -9.97
CA ILE A 125 4.55 -3.11 -9.18
C ILE A 125 3.70 -3.08 -7.90
N PRO A 126 2.84 -4.09 -7.65
CA PRO A 126 2.13 -4.22 -6.39
C PRO A 126 3.16 -4.42 -5.27
N THR A 127 3.12 -3.54 -4.28
CA THR A 127 4.10 -3.46 -3.21
C THR A 127 3.38 -3.37 -1.87
N ILE A 128 3.89 -4.08 -0.86
CA ILE A 128 3.35 -4.00 0.51
C ILE A 128 4.49 -3.73 1.48
N VAL A 129 4.28 -2.79 2.40
CA VAL A 129 5.18 -2.59 3.56
C VAL A 129 4.49 -3.07 4.83
N ALA A 130 5.12 -4.00 5.54
CA ALA A 130 4.53 -4.60 6.75
C ALA A 130 5.54 -4.87 7.87
N VAL A 131 5.05 -4.93 9.11
CA VAL A 131 5.86 -5.21 10.31
C VAL A 131 5.74 -6.69 10.68
N GLU A 132 4.52 -7.13 10.97
CA GLU A 132 4.18 -8.52 11.25
C GLU A 132 3.74 -9.21 9.96
N ILE A 133 4.40 -10.30 9.59
CA ILE A 133 4.05 -11.10 8.42
C ILE A 133 4.33 -12.56 8.76
N LYS A 134 3.31 -13.40 8.58
CA LYS A 134 3.36 -14.84 8.82
C LYS A 134 3.93 -15.55 7.59
N GLU A 135 4.56 -16.71 7.79
CA GLU A 135 5.26 -17.43 6.72
C GLU A 135 4.32 -17.88 5.59
N GLU A 136 3.10 -18.29 5.91
CA GLU A 136 2.08 -18.68 4.94
C GLU A 136 1.61 -17.49 4.07
N ILE A 137 1.46 -16.31 4.67
CA ILE A 137 1.05 -15.09 3.97
C ILE A 137 2.20 -14.54 3.12
N GLN A 138 3.44 -14.61 3.61
CA GLN A 138 4.62 -14.25 2.82
C GLN A 138 4.72 -15.09 1.55
N LYS A 139 4.54 -16.42 1.66
CA LYS A 139 4.52 -17.32 0.49
C LYS A 139 3.37 -17.02 -0.47
N SER A 140 2.19 -16.63 0.05
CA SER A 140 1.06 -16.19 -0.79
C SER A 140 1.43 -14.95 -1.62
N ALA A 141 2.00 -13.92 -0.97
CA ALA A 141 2.44 -12.70 -1.62
C ALA A 141 3.54 -12.95 -2.68
N GLU A 142 4.55 -13.76 -2.35
CA GLU A 142 5.64 -14.13 -3.26
C GLU A 142 5.12 -14.89 -4.49
N ASN A 143 4.22 -15.87 -4.30
CA ASN A 143 3.60 -16.63 -5.40
C ASN A 143 2.73 -15.75 -6.31
N LYS A 144 2.08 -14.72 -5.75
CA LYS A 144 1.29 -13.73 -6.49
C LYS A 144 2.13 -12.59 -7.10
N GLY A 145 3.46 -12.62 -6.93
CA GLY A 145 4.38 -11.64 -7.51
C GLY A 145 4.40 -10.27 -6.83
N ILE A 146 3.88 -10.18 -5.59
CA ILE A 146 3.89 -8.93 -4.82
C ILE A 146 5.27 -8.69 -4.21
N PHE A 147 5.73 -7.46 -4.28
CA PHE A 147 6.98 -7.06 -3.65
C PHE A 147 6.75 -6.65 -2.19
N VAL A 148 7.12 -7.53 -1.23
CA VAL A 148 6.95 -7.27 0.20
C VAL A 148 8.22 -6.68 0.82
N ILE A 149 8.08 -5.56 1.52
CA ILE A 149 9.11 -4.95 2.38
C ILE A 149 8.73 -5.19 3.84
N LYS A 150 9.55 -5.97 4.55
CA LYS A 150 9.49 -5.98 6.01
C LYS A 150 10.10 -4.69 6.58
N ALA A 151 9.37 -4.02 7.45
CA ALA A 151 9.80 -2.82 8.16
C ALA A 151 9.97 -3.12 9.66
N ASP A 152 10.95 -2.47 10.28
CA ASP A 152 11.10 -2.40 11.73
C ASP A 152 10.41 -1.10 12.23
N PHE A 153 9.42 -1.23 13.11
CA PHE A 153 8.59 -0.11 13.63
C PHE A 153 8.09 -0.39 15.06
#